data_AF-A0A9D8GQ50-F1
#
_entry.id   AF-A0A9D8GQ50-F1
#
_cell.length_a   1.000
_cell.length_b   1.000
_cell.length_c   1.000
_cell.angle_alpha   90.00
_cell.angle_beta   90.00
_cell.angle_gamma   90.00
#
_symmetry.space_group_name_H-M   'P 1'
#
loop_
_entity.id
_entity.type
_entity.pdbx_description
1 polymer ?
#
loop_
_entity_poly.entity_id
_entity_poly.type
_entity_poly.pdbx_seq_one_letter_code
_entity_poly.pdbx_strand_id
1 'polypeptide(L)' 'VVWQTAGTVVAEEWSPYLPDSKDLIADWRKPMNCGNFNAATGKCGGKGK' A
#
# COMPACT_ATOMS: atom_id res chain seq x y z
N VAL A 1 4.05 -31.43 -3.97
CA VAL A 1 2.75 -30.80 -3.59
C VAL A 1 2.82 -29.35 -4.03
N VAL A 2 1.84 -28.88 -4.81
CA VAL A 2 1.74 -27.48 -5.26
C VAL A 2 0.43 -26.94 -4.72
N TRP A 3 0.47 -25.85 -3.95
CA TRP A 3 -0.74 -25.16 -3.48
C TRP A 3 -1.02 -23.99 -4.41
N GLN A 4 -2.31 -23.77 -4.70
CA GLN A 4 -2.81 -22.55 -5.34
C GLN A 4 -3.92 -21.91 -4.49
N THR A 5 -4.02 -20.59 -4.49
CA THR A 5 -5.14 -19.87 -3.86
C THR A 5 -6.43 -20.06 -4.66
N ALA A 6 -7.59 -20.02 -3.98
CA ALA A 6 -8.89 -20.17 -4.64
C ALA A 6 -9.19 -19.09 -5.70
N GLY A 7 -8.45 -17.98 -5.66
CA GLY A 7 -8.53 -16.89 -6.64
C GLY A 7 -7.28 -16.01 -6.61
N THR A 8 -7.37 -14.87 -7.27
CA THR A 8 -6.33 -13.84 -7.26
C THR A 8 -6.23 -13.20 -5.88
N VAL A 9 -5.01 -13.12 -5.35
CA VAL A 9 -4.71 -12.33 -4.16
C VAL A 9 -4.37 -10.91 -4.63
N VAL A 10 -5.00 -9.91 -4.02
CA VAL A 10 -4.63 -8.51 -4.27
C VAL A 10 -3.20 -8.31 -3.78
N ALA A 11 -2.36 -7.70 -4.62
CA ALA A 11 -1.00 -7.38 -4.23
C ALA A 11 -1.03 -6.31 -3.13
N GLU A 12 -0.22 -6.47 -2.09
CA GLU A 12 0.05 -5.41 -1.13
C GLU A 12 1.41 -4.81 -1.46
N GLU A 13 1.43 -3.54 -1.83
CA GLU A 13 2.67 -2.82 -2.16
C GLU A 13 3.53 -2.52 -0.93
N TRP A 14 2.91 -2.54 0.25
CA TRP A 14 3.52 -2.23 1.55
C TRP A 14 3.34 -3.40 2.52
N SER A 15 4.25 -3.53 3.49
CA SER A 15 4.24 -4.67 4.42
C SER A 15 3.50 -4.31 5.71
N PRO A 16 2.45 -5.05 6.10
CA PRO A 16 1.79 -4.85 7.40
C PRO A 16 2.69 -5.22 8.60
N TYR A 17 3.81 -5.90 8.34
CA TYR A 17 4.74 -6.36 9.36
C TYR A 17 5.85 -5.36 9.68
N LEU A 18 6.06 -4.36 8.82
CA LEU A 18 7.06 -3.33 9.04
C LEU A 18 6.40 -2.11 9.67
N PRO A 19 6.88 -1.62 10.83
CA PRO A 19 6.29 -0.46 11.51
C PRO A 19 6.13 0.77 10.61
N ASP A 20 7.08 0.98 9.69
CA ASP A 20 7.12 2.14 8.81
C ASP A 20 6.12 2.06 7.66
N SER A 21 5.66 0.86 7.29
CA SER A 21 4.82 0.66 6.11
C SER A 21 3.47 0.00 6.38
N LYS A 22 3.21 -0.40 7.62
CA LYS A 22 1.96 -1.08 8.00
C LYS A 22 0.68 -0.29 7.74
N ASP A 23 0.76 1.03 7.79
CA ASP A 23 -0.38 1.93 7.63
C ASP A 23 -0.44 2.54 6.22
N LEU A 24 0.44 2.09 5.30
CA LEU A 24 0.58 2.66 3.97
C LEU A 24 -0.26 1.90 2.94
N ILE A 25 -0.86 2.65 2.02
CA ILE A 25 -1.60 2.15 0.86
C ILE A 25 -1.03 2.83 -0.39
N ALA A 26 -0.86 2.05 -1.46
CA ALA A 26 -0.50 2.59 -2.76
C ALA A 26 -1.72 3.10 -3.52
N ASP A 27 -2.02 4.39 -3.42
CA ASP A 27 -3.03 5.03 -4.27
C ASP A 27 -2.41 5.99 -5.28
N TRP A 28 -2.39 5.59 -6.55
CA TRP A 28 -1.93 6.38 -7.69
C TRP A 28 -3.08 6.98 -8.51
N ARG A 29 -4.33 6.74 -8.10
CA ARG A 29 -5.51 7.19 -8.84
C ARG A 29 -5.78 8.65 -8.54
N LYS A 30 -6.28 9.38 -9.54
CA LYS A 30 -6.75 10.74 -9.33
C LYS A 30 -8.00 10.73 -8.44
N PRO A 31 -8.16 11.70 -7.52
CA PRO A 31 -7.30 12.88 -7.32
C PRO A 31 -6.09 12.65 -6.41
N MET A 32 -5.99 11.50 -5.74
CA MET A 32 -5.01 11.28 -4.68
C MET A 32 -3.56 11.21 -5.19
N ASN A 33 -3.28 10.42 -6.23
CA ASN A 33 -1.99 10.30 -6.93
C ASN A 33 -0.74 10.41 -6.02
N CYS A 34 -0.70 9.54 -5.01
CA CYS A 34 0.13 9.67 -3.82
C CYS A 34 1.17 8.55 -3.70
N GLY A 35 0.81 7.33 -4.08
CA GLY A 35 1.66 6.13 -4.08
C GLY A 35 2.07 5.61 -2.70
N ASN A 36 2.30 6.50 -1.74
CA ASN A 36 2.57 6.20 -0.34
C ASN A 36 1.58 7.03 0.48
N PHE A 37 0.34 6.57 0.54
CA PHE A 37 -0.70 7.21 1.35
C PHE A 37 -0.77 6.53 2.71
N ASN A 38 -0.59 7.28 3.78
CA ASN A 38 -0.75 6.77 5.13
C ASN A 38 -2.23 6.86 5.53
N ALA A 39 -2.91 5.71 5.61
CA ALA A 39 -4.34 5.62 5.90
C ALA A 39 -4.68 6.02 7.35
N ALA A 40 -3.75 5.88 8.28
CA ALA A 40 -3.94 6.28 9.68
C ALA A 40 -3.93 7.81 9.87
N THR A 41 -3.08 8.52 9.11
CA THR A 41 -2.89 9.97 9.22
C THR A 41 -3.56 10.77 8.11
N GLY A 42 -3.98 10.11 7.04
CA GLY A 42 -4.56 10.76 5.87
C GLY A 42 -3.54 11.56 5.04
N LYS A 43 -2.25 11.25 5.13
CA LYS A 43 -1.16 12.04 4.52
C LYS A 43 -0.36 11.25 3.51
N CYS A 44 0.11 11.94 2.48
CA CYS A 44 1.05 11.40 1.51
C CYS A 44 2.49 11.46 2.03
N GLY A 45 3.17 10.31 2.04
CA GLY A 45 4.55 10.11 2.49
C GLY A 45 5.62 10.47 1.45
N GLY A 46 5.22 10.96 0.27
CA GLY A 46 6.13 11.31 -0.82
C GLY A 46 5.88 12.72 -1.37
N LYS A 47 6.54 13.72 -0.79
CA LYS A 47 7.05 14.85 -1.57
C LYS A 47 8.57 14.81 -1.45
N GLY A 48 9.21 13.99 -2.28
CA GLY A 48 10.61 14.23 -2.60
C GLY A 48 10.71 15.64 -3.17
N LYS A 49 11.66 16.43 -2.65
CA LYS A 49 12.04 17.71 -3.26
C LYS A 49 12.50 17.49 -4.69
#